data_AF-M5BRC2-F1
#
_entry.id   AF-M5BRC2-F1
#
_cell.length_a   1.000
_cell.length_b   1.000
_cell.length_c   1.000
_cell.angle_alpha   90.00
_cell.angle_beta   90.00
_cell.angle_gamma   90.00
#
_symmetry.space_group_name_H-M   'P 1'
#
loop_
_entity.id
_entity.type
_entity.pdbx_description
1 polymer ?
#
loop_
_entity_poly.entity_id
_entity_poly.type
_entity_poly.pdbx_seq_one_letter_code
_entity_poly.pdbx_strand_id
1 'polypeptide(L)'
;MDAPAPETIMRALELLNYLSALNDEGELTALGGIMAEFPLDPQLAKMLIVSPEFRCSNEILTIVAMLSGELELLQNRNTRY
;
A
#
# COMPACT_ATOMS: atom_id res chain seq x y z
N MET A 1 -0.45 -20.99 15.02
CA MET A 1 0.13 -19.75 14.48
C MET A 1 1.40 -19.51 15.27
N ASP A 2 2.54 -19.80 14.67
CA ASP A 2 3.84 -19.50 15.29
C ASP A 2 4.16 -18.03 15.07
N ALA A 3 4.65 -17.36 16.11
CA ALA A 3 5.06 -15.97 16.01
C ALA A 3 6.22 -15.86 15.00
N PRO A 4 6.21 -14.87 14.09
CA PRO A 4 7.34 -14.63 13.22
C PRO A 4 8.58 -14.26 14.05
N ALA A 5 9.76 -14.51 13.49
CA ALA A 5 11.01 -14.15 14.14
C ALA A 5 11.06 -12.62 14.41
N PRO A 6 11.61 -12.17 15.54
CA PRO A 6 11.70 -10.74 15.87
C PRO A 6 12.35 -9.90 14.76
N GLU A 7 13.34 -10.47 14.07
CA GLU A 7 14.05 -9.83 12.97
C GLU A 7 13.13 -9.58 11.76
N THR A 8 12.15 -10.46 11.52
CA THR A 8 11.16 -10.28 10.45
C THR A 8 10.22 -9.12 10.76
N ILE A 9 9.81 -8.98 12.02
CA ILE A 9 9.00 -7.84 12.46
C ILE A 9 9.78 -6.54 12.31
N MET A 10 11.05 -6.52 12.75
CA MET A 10 11.89 -5.33 12.67
C MET A 10 12.08 -4.86 11.22
N ARG A 11 12.35 -5.79 10.29
CA ARG A 11 12.45 -5.47 8.85
C ARG A 11 11.13 -4.92 8.28
N ALA A 12 10.00 -5.44 8.73
CA ALA A 12 8.70 -4.94 8.28
C ALA A 12 8.45 -3.50 8.76
N LEU A 13 8.82 -3.18 10.01
CA LEU A 13 8.73 -1.83 10.55
C LEU A 13 9.67 -0.85 9.82
N GLU A 14 10.92 -1.27 9.55
CA GLU A 14 11.87 -0.49 8.76
C GLU A 14 11.35 -0.17 7.36
N LEU A 15 10.76 -1.18 6.70
CA LEU A 15 10.14 -1.01 5.38
C LEU A 15 8.97 -0.01 5.43
N LEU A 16 8.09 -0.13 6.43
CA LEU A 16 6.95 0.78 6.57
C LEU A 16 7.39 2.22 6.87
N ASN A 17 8.44 2.41 7.67
CA ASN A 17 9.04 3.73 7.89
C ASN A 17 9.66 4.29 6.60
N TYR A 18 10.41 3.47 5.85
CA TYR A 18 10.97 3.85 4.54
C TYR A 18 9.88 4.25 3.53
N LEU A 19 8.73 3.58 3.58
CA LEU A 19 7.56 3.93 2.78
C LEU A 19 6.79 5.14 3.33
N SER A 20 7.23 5.75 4.43
CA SER A 20 6.55 6.86 5.09
C SER A 20 5.13 6.49 5.56
N ALA A 21 4.85 5.20 5.73
CA ALA A 21 3.61 4.70 6.29
C ALA A 21 3.60 4.84 7.82
N LEU A 22 4.77 4.75 8.44
CA LEU A 22 5.01 5.08 9.85
C LEU A 22 5.91 6.33 9.96
N ASN A 23 5.81 7.05 11.08
CA ASN A 23 6.80 8.06 11.48
C ASN A 23 7.92 7.43 12.33
N ASP A 24 8.92 8.24 12.70
CA ASP A 24 10.08 7.79 13.48
C ASP A 24 9.70 7.34 14.90
N GLU A 25 8.55 7.80 15.40
CA GLU A 25 7.94 7.36 16.67
C GLU A 25 7.17 6.02 16.55
N GLY A 26 7.02 5.47 15.33
CA GLY A 26 6.31 4.23 15.06
C GLY A 26 4.79 4.36 14.95
N GLU A 27 4.27 5.58 14.82
CA GLU A 27 2.85 5.89 14.65
C GLU A 27 2.46 5.91 13.17
N LEU A 28 1.20 5.56 12.88
CA LEU A 28 0.65 5.52 11.53
C LEU A 28 0.47 6.94 10.97
N THR A 29 1.04 7.19 9.78
CA THR A 29 0.88 8.47 9.08
C THR A 29 -0.43 8.53 8.29
N ALA A 30 -0.81 9.72 7.82
CA ALA A 30 -1.97 9.86 6.92
C ALA A 30 -1.79 9.04 5.62
N LEU A 31 -0.57 8.99 5.06
CA LEU A 31 -0.25 8.16 3.91
C LEU A 31 -0.41 6.68 4.25
N GLY A 32 0.12 6.24 5.40
CA GLY A 32 -0.01 4.87 5.89
C GLY A 32 -1.47 4.46 6.11
N GLY A 33 -2.30 5.36 6.60
CA GLY A 33 -3.74 5.15 6.74
C GLY A 33 -4.42 4.89 5.40
N ILE A 34 -4.11 5.70 4.37
CA ILE A 34 -4.64 5.47 3.02
C ILE A 34 -4.11 4.16 2.43
N MET A 35 -2.83 3.84 2.64
CA MET A 35 -2.23 2.57 2.17
C MET A 35 -2.95 1.35 2.75
N ALA A 36 -3.35 1.42 4.03
CA ALA A 36 -4.04 0.32 4.72
C ALA A 36 -5.44 0.00 4.17
N GLU A 37 -6.06 0.94 3.43
CA GLU A 37 -7.35 0.72 2.76
C GLU A 37 -7.22 -0.10 1.47
N PHE A 38 -6.01 -0.24 0.93
CA PHE A 38 -5.78 -1.01 -0.29
C PHE A 38 -5.46 -2.47 0.04
N PRO A 39 -6.08 -3.45 -0.66
CA PRO A 39 -5.72 -4.87 -0.56
C PRO A 39 -4.45 -5.16 -1.38
N LEU A 40 -3.40 -4.38 -1.16
CA LEU A 40 -2.17 -4.38 -1.93
C LEU A 40 -0.97 -4.42 -1.00
N ASP A 41 0.16 -4.88 -1.54
CA ASP A 41 1.43 -4.67 -0.86
C ASP A 41 1.68 -3.16 -0.67
N PRO A 42 2.23 -2.75 0.50
CA PRO A 42 2.47 -1.35 0.83
C PRO A 42 3.23 -0.56 -0.26
N GLN A 43 4.15 -1.22 -0.97
CA GLN A 43 4.93 -0.61 -2.03
C GLN A 43 4.05 -0.23 -3.24
N LEU A 44 3.12 -1.11 -3.63
CA LEU A 44 2.20 -0.89 -4.74
C LEU A 44 1.11 0.12 -4.36
N ALA A 45 0.62 0.05 -3.12
CA ALA A 45 -0.32 1.05 -2.58
C ALA A 45 0.29 2.46 -2.63
N LYS A 46 1.52 2.64 -2.12
CA LYS A 46 2.23 3.93 -2.18
C LYS A 46 2.40 4.43 -3.61
N MET A 47 2.81 3.54 -4.53
CA MET A 47 2.99 3.88 -5.94
C MET A 47 1.69 4.41 -6.55
N LEU A 48 0.56 3.75 -6.28
CA LEU A 48 -0.75 4.15 -6.78
C LEU A 48 -1.20 5.49 -6.18
N ILE A 49 -1.04 5.69 -4.87
CA ILE A 49 -1.45 6.91 -4.15
C ILE A 49 -0.69 8.14 -4.64
N VAL A 50 0.63 8.01 -4.89
CA VAL A 50 1.49 9.14 -5.29
C VAL A 50 1.47 9.40 -6.80
N SER A 51 1.09 8.42 -7.63
CA SER A 51 1.02 8.56 -9.09
C SER A 51 0.29 9.80 -9.65
N PRO A 52 -0.76 10.36 -9.02
CA PRO A 52 -1.42 11.56 -9.54
C PRO A 52 -0.51 12.79 -9.55
N GLU A 53 0.45 12.87 -8.61
CA GLU A 53 1.45 13.96 -8.55
C GLU A 53 2.37 13.94 -9.78
N PHE A 54 2.59 12.75 -10.35
CA PHE A 54 3.40 12.52 -11.55
C PHE A 54 2.58 12.48 -12.84
N ARG A 55 1.25 12.65 -12.75
CA ARG A 55 0.30 12.58 -13.89
C ARG A 55 0.34 11.25 -14.66
N CYS A 56 0.68 10.15 -13.99
CA CYS A 56 0.82 8.82 -14.61
C CYS A 56 -0.08 7.74 -13.97
N SER A 57 -1.21 8.15 -13.38
CA SER A 57 -2.08 7.23 -12.63
C SER A 57 -2.66 6.09 -13.45
N ASN A 58 -2.91 6.29 -14.74
CA ASN A 58 -3.47 5.23 -15.60
C ASN A 58 -2.44 4.13 -15.89
N GLU A 59 -1.20 4.54 -16.16
CA GLU A 59 -0.07 3.66 -16.38
C GLU A 59 0.26 2.89 -15.11
N ILE A 60 0.31 3.58 -13.97
CA ILE A 60 0.55 2.93 -12.68
C ILE A 60 -0.58 1.98 -12.32
N LEU A 61 -1.84 2.36 -12.51
CA LEU A 61 -2.98 1.46 -12.27
C LEU A 61 -2.86 0.18 -13.11
N THR A 62 -2.46 0.31 -14.38
CA THR A 62 -2.25 -0.84 -15.26
C THR A 62 -1.10 -1.73 -14.77
N ILE A 63 0.03 -1.15 -14.37
CA ILE A 63 1.18 -1.89 -13.83
C ILE A 63 0.80 -2.61 -12.53
N VAL A 64 0.16 -1.90 -11.60
CA VAL A 64 -0.30 -2.47 -10.33
C VAL A 64 -1.29 -3.61 -10.59
N ALA A 65 -2.22 -3.46 -11.54
CA ALA A 65 -3.15 -4.53 -11.91
C ALA A 65 -2.44 -5.80 -12.40
N MET A 66 -1.40 -5.65 -13.22
CA MET A 66 -0.62 -6.79 -13.72
C MET A 66 0.22 -7.46 -12.63
N LEU A 67 0.78 -6.68 -11.70
CA LEU A 67 1.64 -7.20 -10.64
C LEU A 67 0.85 -7.83 -9.48
N SER A 68 -0.36 -7.34 -9.21
CA SER A 68 -1.14 -7.76 -8.04
C SER A 68 -1.92 -9.05 -8.28
N GLY A 69 -2.05 -9.53 -9.53
CA GLY A 69 -2.76 -10.75 -9.92
C GLY A 69 -4.29 -10.72 -9.71
N GLU A 70 -4.75 -10.06 -8.65
CA GLU A 70 -6.11 -10.01 -8.10
C GLU A 70 -6.51 -8.55 -7.80
N LEU A 71 -6.31 -7.62 -8.74
CA LEU A 71 -6.78 -6.25 -8.53
C LEU A 71 -8.31 -6.16 -8.68
N GLU A 72 -9.06 -6.53 -7.64
CA GLU A 72 -10.53 -6.42 -7.57
C GLU A 72 -11.03 -4.98 -7.29
N LEU A 73 -10.19 -3.95 -7.45
CA LEU A 73 -10.57 -2.56 -7.18
C LEU A 73 -11.71 -2.02 -8.07
N LEU A 74 -11.97 -2.67 -9.22
CA LEU A 74 -13.08 -2.31 -10.11
C LEU A 74 -14.42 -2.94 -9.73
N GLN A 75 -14.48 -3.91 -8.81
CA GLN A 75 -15.75 -4.52 -8.42
C GLN A 75 -16.47 -3.79 -7.28
N ASN A 76 -15.77 -2.99 -6.45
CA ASN A 76 -16.35 -2.39 -5.24
C ASN A 76 -16.80 -0.92 -5.35
N ARG A 77 -16.69 -0.30 -6.54
CA ARG A 77 -17.19 1.07 -6.77
C ARG A 77 -18.64 1.15 -7.28
N ASN A 78 -19.27 0.02 -7.61
CA ASN A 78 -20.61 -0.02 -8.21
C ASN A 78 -21.75 -0.49 -7.26
N THR A 79 -21.51 -0.68 -5.97
CA THR A 79 -22.51 -1.18 -5.00
C THR A 79 -22.95 -0.17 -3.93
N ARG A 80 -22.81 1.13 -4.20
CA ARG A 80 -23.46 2.18 -3.38
C ARG A 80 -24.38 3.06 -4.24
N TYR A 81 -25.51 2.49 -4.66
CA TYR A 81 -26.72 3.21 -5.04
C TYR A 81 -27.92 2.54 -4.37
#